data_AF-A0A9E3K0F9-F1
#
_entry.id   AF-A0A9E3K0F9-F1
#
_cell.length_a   1.000
_cell.length_b   1.000
_cell.length_c   1.000
_cell.angle_alpha   90.00
_cell.angle_beta   90.00
_cell.angle_gamma   90.00
#
_symmetry.space_group_name_H-M   'P 1'
#
loop_
_entity.id
_entity.type
_entity.pdbx_description
1 polymer ?
#
loop_
_entity_poly.entity_id
_entity_poly.type
_entity_poly.pdbx_seq_one_letter_code
_entity_poly.pdbx_strand_id
1 'polypeptide(L)'
;IRFGKRAEIAQIDKDFAAVKAWSDAGGRPVFLGEFGAYDKAAMDDRVLWTSTVARTAEKYGFAWGYWQFSSDFVLYDFRKDEFVQPILKALVPQTR
;
A
#
# COMPACT_ATOMS: atom_id res chain seq x y z
N ILE A 1 -2.47 14.79 -10.14
CA ILE A 1 -3.63 14.00 -9.63
C ILE A 1 -3.46 13.88 -8.12
N ARG A 2 -4.53 14.01 -7.34
CA ARG A 2 -4.53 13.96 -5.87
C ARG A 2 -5.26 12.71 -5.38
N PHE A 3 -4.93 12.22 -4.19
CA PHE A 3 -5.62 11.11 -3.52
C PHE A 3 -6.01 11.51 -2.10
N GLY A 4 -7.13 10.99 -1.60
CA GLY A 4 -7.51 11.09 -0.19
C GLY A 4 -8.96 11.46 0.06
N LYS A 5 -9.79 11.55 -0.98
CA LYS A 5 -11.24 11.71 -0.80
C LYS A 5 -11.78 10.47 -0.11
N ARG A 6 -12.77 10.67 0.77
CA ARG A 6 -13.44 9.55 1.48
C ARG A 6 -13.94 8.46 0.55
N ALA A 7 -14.46 8.85 -0.63
CA ALA A 7 -14.92 7.89 -1.65
C ALA A 7 -13.78 7.05 -2.25
N GLU A 8 -12.59 7.64 -2.44
CA GLU A 8 -11.42 6.92 -2.98
C GLU A 8 -10.88 5.91 -1.95
N ILE A 9 -10.83 6.29 -0.68
CA ILE A 9 -10.44 5.39 0.43
C ILE A 9 -11.47 4.26 0.58
N ALA A 10 -12.77 4.58 0.54
CA ALA A 10 -13.83 3.58 0.61
C ALA A 10 -13.83 2.61 -0.58
N GLN A 11 -13.40 3.08 -1.76
CA GLN A 11 -13.28 2.21 -2.94
C GLN A 11 -12.20 1.14 -2.72
N ILE A 12 -11.05 1.47 -2.13
CA ILE A 12 -10.00 0.49 -1.79
C ILE A 12 -10.56 -0.60 -0.87
N ASP A 13 -11.31 -0.22 0.17
CA ASP A 13 -11.92 -1.19 1.09
C ASP A 13 -12.90 -2.14 0.37
N LYS A 14 -13.75 -1.56 -0.49
CA LYS A 14 -14.73 -2.32 -1.29
C LYS A 14 -14.06 -3.32 -2.22
N ASP A 15 -12.98 -2.92 -2.88
CA ASP A 15 -12.26 -3.80 -3.81
C ASP A 15 -11.60 -4.97 -3.05
N PHE A 16 -10.99 -4.70 -1.89
CA PHE A 16 -10.40 -5.75 -1.06
C PHE A 16 -11.46 -6.69 -0.46
N ALA A 17 -12.63 -6.17 -0.08
CA ALA A 17 -13.75 -6.99 0.37
C ALA A 17 -14.20 -7.98 -0.71
N ALA A 18 -14.26 -7.55 -1.97
CA ALA A 18 -14.60 -8.42 -3.09
C ALA A 18 -13.56 -9.53 -3.30
N VAL A 19 -12.27 -9.19 -3.20
CA VAL A 19 -11.17 -10.18 -3.27
C VAL A 19 -11.24 -11.16 -2.09
N LYS A 20 -11.56 -10.68 -0.89
CA LYS A 20 -11.73 -11.56 0.29
C LYS A 20 -12.89 -12.54 0.11
N ALA A 21 -14.02 -12.07 -0.40
CA ALA A 21 -15.18 -12.94 -0.67
C ALA A 21 -14.82 -14.05 -1.68
N TRP A 22 -14.08 -13.71 -2.73
CA TRP A 22 -13.56 -14.69 -3.68
C TRP A 22 -12.58 -15.68 -3.02
N SER A 23 -11.66 -15.17 -2.20
CA SER A 23 -10.66 -15.96 -1.46
C SER A 23 -11.33 -17.00 -0.55
N ASP A 24 -12.37 -16.59 0.18
CA ASP A 24 -13.12 -17.46 1.09
C ASP A 24 -13.92 -18.52 0.35
N ALA A 25 -14.62 -18.13 -0.72
CA ALA A 25 -15.38 -19.06 -1.54
C ALA A 25 -14.47 -20.10 -2.22
N GLY A 26 -13.25 -19.72 -2.58
CA GLY A 26 -12.27 -20.59 -3.22
C GLY A 26 -11.36 -21.37 -2.27
N GLY A 27 -11.35 -21.06 -0.96
CA GLY A 27 -10.41 -21.63 0.01
C GLY A 27 -8.95 -21.34 -0.34
N ARG A 28 -8.65 -20.16 -0.89
CA ARG A 28 -7.31 -19.78 -1.36
C ARG A 28 -6.79 -18.53 -0.66
N PRO A 29 -5.62 -18.56 0.00
CA PRO A 29 -5.04 -17.35 0.57
C PRO A 29 -4.62 -16.38 -0.53
N VAL A 30 -4.59 -15.09 -0.19
CA VAL A 30 -4.24 -14.00 -1.11
C VAL A 30 -2.90 -13.39 -0.70
N PHE A 31 -2.05 -13.20 -1.70
CA PHE A 31 -0.85 -12.39 -1.62
C PHE A 31 -1.00 -11.20 -2.56
N LEU A 32 -1.06 -9.99 -2.01
CA LEU A 32 -0.98 -8.75 -2.78
C LEU A 32 0.48 -8.52 -3.19
N GLY A 33 0.86 -9.10 -4.34
CA GLY A 33 2.26 -9.18 -4.75
C GLY A 33 2.91 -7.83 -5.01
N GLU A 34 2.14 -6.84 -5.46
CA GLU A 34 2.65 -5.51 -5.77
C GLU A 34 1.60 -4.44 -5.44
N PHE A 35 2.05 -3.36 -4.80
CA PHE A 35 1.33 -2.11 -4.70
C PHE A 35 2.33 -0.99 -4.43
N GLY A 36 2.03 0.21 -4.93
CA GLY A 36 2.79 1.41 -4.63
C GLY A 36 2.25 2.63 -5.39
N ALA A 37 2.81 3.80 -5.10
CA ALA A 37 2.49 5.04 -5.80
C ALA A 37 3.77 5.66 -6.40
N TYR A 38 3.73 5.93 -7.71
CA TYR A 38 4.82 6.47 -8.51
C TYR A 38 5.34 7.80 -7.96
N ASP A 39 6.65 8.02 -8.06
CA ASP A 39 7.39 9.11 -7.43
C ASP A 39 7.02 10.53 -7.92
N LYS A 40 6.37 10.63 -9.09
CA LYS A 40 5.81 11.89 -9.60
C LYS A 40 4.54 12.34 -8.89
N ALA A 41 3.91 11.49 -8.09
CA ALA A 41 2.80 11.89 -7.23
C ALA A 41 3.31 12.66 -6.00
N ALA A 42 2.49 13.56 -5.44
CA ALA A 42 2.88 14.30 -4.25
C ALA A 42 3.09 13.35 -3.07
N MET A 43 4.12 13.60 -2.24
CA MET A 43 4.51 12.70 -1.16
C MET A 43 3.35 12.40 -0.19
N ASP A 44 2.57 13.39 0.20
CA ASP A 44 1.42 13.19 1.10
C ASP A 44 0.39 12.21 0.52
N ASP A 45 0.13 12.30 -0.79
CA ASP A 45 -0.79 11.40 -1.49
C ASP A 45 -0.21 9.98 -1.54
N ARG A 46 1.11 9.85 -1.78
CA ARG A 46 1.81 8.56 -1.79
C ARG A 46 1.78 7.89 -0.42
N VAL A 47 2.04 8.63 0.65
CA VAL A 47 2.00 8.14 2.03
C VAL A 47 0.59 7.68 2.38
N LEU A 48 -0.42 8.52 2.13
CA LEU A 48 -1.81 8.20 2.44
C LEU A 48 -2.26 6.97 1.67
N TRP A 49 -1.99 6.89 0.37
CA TRP A 49 -2.37 5.75 -0.46
C TRP A 49 -1.65 4.47 -0.01
N THR A 50 -0.33 4.52 0.18
CA THR A 50 0.48 3.37 0.59
C THR A 50 0.02 2.83 1.95
N SER A 51 -0.19 3.71 2.93
CA SER A 51 -0.71 3.33 4.24
C SER A 51 -2.11 2.72 4.12
N THR A 52 -3.01 3.35 3.36
CA THR A 52 -4.37 2.85 3.14
C THR A 52 -4.35 1.43 2.58
N VAL A 53 -3.58 1.18 1.53
CA VAL A 53 -3.50 -0.16 0.91
C VAL A 53 -2.89 -1.19 1.85
N ALA A 54 -1.77 -0.86 2.51
CA ALA A 54 -1.12 -1.79 3.45
C ALA A 54 -2.02 -2.15 4.64
N ARG A 55 -2.70 -1.16 5.23
CA ARG A 55 -3.64 -1.39 6.35
C ARG A 55 -4.87 -2.18 5.90
N THR A 56 -5.39 -1.92 4.70
CA THR A 56 -6.54 -2.69 4.17
C THR A 56 -6.14 -4.12 3.83
N ALA A 57 -4.95 -4.35 3.26
CA ALA A 57 -4.42 -5.70 3.06
C ALA A 57 -4.38 -6.49 4.37
N GLU A 58 -3.84 -5.88 5.44
CA GLU A 58 -3.79 -6.50 6.76
C GLU A 58 -5.17 -6.72 7.38
N LYS A 59 -6.09 -5.76 7.25
CA LYS A 59 -7.49 -5.90 7.69
C LYS A 59 -8.15 -7.15 7.10
N TYR A 60 -7.88 -7.48 5.84
CA TYR A 60 -8.43 -8.65 5.16
C TYR A 60 -7.56 -9.91 5.26
N GLY A 61 -6.43 -9.84 5.98
CA GLY A 61 -5.54 -10.97 6.21
C GLY A 61 -4.65 -11.32 5.01
N PHE A 62 -4.43 -10.39 4.08
CA PHE A 62 -3.57 -10.59 2.92
C PHE A 62 -2.11 -10.31 3.29
N ALA A 63 -1.22 -11.25 2.94
CA ALA A 63 0.20 -10.94 2.87
C ALA A 63 0.43 -9.94 1.71
N TRP A 64 1.48 -9.12 1.79
CA TRP A 64 1.74 -8.10 0.78
C TRP A 64 3.23 -7.87 0.52
N GLY A 65 3.54 -7.45 -0.70
CA GLY A 65 4.86 -7.00 -1.14
C GLY A 65 4.77 -5.59 -1.71
N TYR A 66 5.60 -4.66 -1.22
CA TYR A 66 5.62 -3.29 -1.72
C TYR A 66 6.38 -3.23 -3.05
N TRP A 67 5.78 -2.59 -4.05
CA TRP A 67 6.46 -2.18 -5.27
C TRP A 67 6.86 -0.70 -5.15
N GLN A 68 8.13 -0.35 -5.01
CA GLN A 68 9.28 -1.24 -4.94
C GLN A 68 10.43 -0.60 -4.15
N PHE A 69 11.50 -1.38 -3.93
CA PHE A 69 12.62 -0.98 -3.08
C PHE A 69 13.35 0.30 -3.51
N SER A 70 13.59 0.55 -4.80
CA SER A 70 14.33 1.71 -5.36
C SER A 70 13.97 2.03 -6.82
N SER A 71 14.12 3.27 -7.33
CA SER A 71 13.83 3.71 -8.73
C SER A 71 12.69 4.70 -8.75
N ASP A 72 11.46 4.26 -8.97
CA ASP A 72 10.34 5.14 -9.27
C ASP A 72 9.12 4.97 -8.34
N PHE A 73 9.20 4.04 -7.40
CA PHE A 73 8.29 3.93 -6.24
C PHE A 73 9.03 4.07 -4.91
N VAL A 74 10.36 3.95 -4.93
CA VAL A 74 11.35 4.45 -3.97
C VAL A 74 10.98 4.32 -2.48
N LEU A 75 11.15 3.12 -1.93
CA LEU A 75 11.26 2.93 -0.49
C LEU A 75 12.66 3.29 0.04
N TYR A 76 13.70 3.10 -0.77
CA TYR A 76 15.11 3.28 -0.45
C TYR A 76 15.80 4.13 -1.53
N ASP A 77 16.54 5.17 -1.10
CA ASP A 77 17.30 6.05 -1.98
C ASP A 77 18.78 5.68 -1.94
N PHE A 78 19.24 4.92 -2.93
CA PHE A 78 20.65 4.50 -3.04
C PHE A 78 21.66 5.63 -3.17
N ARG A 79 21.24 6.84 -3.57
CA ARG A 79 22.17 7.99 -3.62
C ARG A 79 22.46 8.55 -2.25
N LYS A 80 21.50 8.38 -1.32
CA LYS A 80 21.61 8.84 0.07
C LYS A 80 21.97 7.71 1.03
N ASP A 81 21.87 6.46 0.57
CA ASP A 81 22.05 5.25 1.38
C ASP A 81 21.03 5.17 2.53
N GLU A 82 19.80 5.63 2.29
CA GLU A 82 18.78 5.81 3.33
C GLU A 82 17.37 5.42 2.87
N PHE A 83 16.53 4.99 3.82
CA PHE A 83 15.10 4.81 3.59
C PHE A 83 14.38 6.15 3.41
N VAL A 84 13.41 6.19 2.50
CA VAL A 84 12.43 7.27 2.40
C VAL A 84 11.47 7.16 3.58
N GLN A 85 11.83 7.83 4.68
CA GLN A 85 11.16 7.73 5.98
C GLN A 85 9.63 7.83 5.93
N PRO A 86 9.02 8.76 5.15
CA PRO A 86 7.56 8.80 5.05
C PRO A 86 6.92 7.52 4.48
N ILE A 87 7.54 6.91 3.46
CA ILE A 87 7.05 5.68 2.84
C ILE A 87 7.31 4.48 3.77
N LEU A 88 8.49 4.40 4.40
CA LEU A 88 8.79 3.36 5.37
C LEU A 88 7.77 3.34 6.52
N LYS A 89 7.45 4.50 7.09
CA LYS A 89 6.45 4.63 8.17
C LYS A 89 5.03 4.30 7.72
N ALA A 90 4.70 4.49 6.43
CA ALA A 90 3.42 4.08 5.87
C ALA A 90 3.30 2.55 5.74
N LEU A 91 4.41 1.86 5.46
CA LEU A 91 4.47 0.40 5.38
C LEU A 91 4.61 -0.28 6.75
N VAL A 92 5.40 0.32 7.65
CA VAL A 92 5.76 -0.21 8.97
C VAL A 92 5.55 0.89 10.03
N PRO A 93 4.30 1.11 10.49
CA PRO A 93 4.03 2.10 11.54
C PRO A 93 4.60 1.64 12.89
N GLN A 94 5.01 2.60 13.74
CA GLN A 94 5.62 2.31 15.05
C GLN A 94 4.65 1.66 16.05
N THR A 95 3.35 1.80 15.82
CA THR A 95 2.28 1.11 16.55
C THR A 95 1.34 0.52 15.52
N ARG A 96 1.06 -0.78 15.66
CA ARG A 96 0.04 -1.48 14.87
C ARG A 96 -1.35 -1.21 15.44
#